data_AF-A0A6L9L9G0-F1
#
_entry.id   AF-A0A6L9L9G0-F1
#
_cell.length_a   1.000
_cell.length_b   1.000
_cell.length_c   1.000
_cell.angle_alpha   90.00
_cell.angle_beta   90.00
_cell.angle_gamma   90.00
#
_symmetry.space_group_name_H-M   'P 1'
#
loop_
_entity.id
_entity.type
_entity.pdbx_description
1 polymer ?
#
loop_
_entity_poly.entity_id
_entity_poly.type
_entity_poly.pdbx_seq_one_letter_code
_entity_poly.pdbx_strand_id
1 'polypeptide(L)'
;MKSIQISLLVIACLGSMAAYAQTKPVTTKEASSTVVGSGRIKSGYQTSIQGWVIHEGDVLELGKASGPSAQFAFIYENPTKAQSDYLDGKALYSYMKPKYVGKSVVVGKLTQSGARRYLLKMCAELNVNNTEIFCADLDNAIASGEILPPPQFR
;
A
#
# COMPACT_ATOMS: atom_id res chain seq x y z
N MET A 1 -31.59 59.69 36.86
CA MET A 1 -30.31 59.22 36.31
C MET A 1 -30.62 58.05 35.38
N LYS A 2 -30.32 58.18 34.08
CA LYS A 2 -30.71 57.23 33.02
C LYS A 2 -29.66 56.12 32.91
N SER A 3 -30.05 54.88 33.15
CA SER A 3 -29.19 53.70 32.99
C SER A 3 -29.14 53.29 31.51
N ILE A 4 -27.95 53.28 30.93
CA ILE A 4 -27.68 52.90 29.55
C ILE A 4 -27.63 51.37 29.46
N GLN A 5 -28.49 50.77 28.64
CA GLN A 5 -28.39 49.36 28.26
C GLN A 5 -27.35 49.21 27.15
N ILE A 6 -26.35 48.35 27.37
CA ILE A 6 -25.37 47.93 26.37
C ILE A 6 -25.79 46.53 25.91
N SER A 7 -26.35 46.44 24.70
CA SER A 7 -26.65 45.17 24.05
C SER A 7 -25.37 44.56 23.48
N LEU A 8 -24.91 43.46 24.06
CA LEU A 8 -23.78 42.69 23.56
C LEU A 8 -24.28 41.79 22.41
N LEU A 9 -23.95 42.16 21.17
CA LEU A 9 -24.21 41.35 19.97
C LEU A 9 -23.14 40.25 19.90
N VAL A 10 -23.50 39.02 20.28
CA VAL A 10 -22.63 37.84 20.08
C VAL A 10 -22.77 37.38 18.64
N ILE A 11 -21.83 37.77 17.78
CA ILE A 11 -21.67 37.19 16.44
C ILE A 11 -21.01 35.82 16.63
N ALA A 12 -21.84 34.78 16.72
CA ALA A 12 -21.38 33.40 16.63
C ALA A 12 -20.98 33.11 15.18
N CYS A 13 -19.69 33.27 14.88
CA CYS A 13 -19.09 32.67 13.70
C CYS A 13 -19.20 31.14 13.83
N LEU A 14 -20.28 30.58 13.30
CA LEU A 14 -20.38 29.17 12.97
C LEU A 14 -19.36 28.90 11.86
N GLY A 15 -18.13 28.65 12.27
CA GLY A 15 -17.09 28.15 11.39
C GLY A 15 -17.61 26.88 10.75
N SER A 16 -17.82 26.94 9.45
CA SER A 16 -18.05 25.78 8.59
C SER A 16 -16.90 24.81 8.81
N MET A 17 -17.09 23.85 9.71
CA MET A 17 -16.22 22.70 9.78
C MET A 17 -16.37 21.99 8.45
N ALA A 18 -15.41 22.22 7.56
CA ALA A 18 -15.25 21.44 6.36
C ALA A 18 -15.17 19.99 6.81
N ALA A 19 -16.24 19.22 6.59
CA ALA A 19 -16.19 17.79 6.68
C ALA A 19 -15.16 17.35 5.63
N TYR A 20 -13.92 17.13 6.06
CA TYR A 20 -12.92 16.50 5.22
C TYR A 20 -13.51 15.17 4.79
N ALA A 21 -13.91 15.07 3.53
CA ALA A 21 -14.45 13.83 2.99
C ALA A 21 -13.41 12.75 3.22
N GLN A 22 -13.71 11.79 4.10
CA GLN A 22 -12.81 10.68 4.40
C GLN A 22 -12.52 9.96 3.08
N THR A 23 -11.27 10.02 2.63
CA THR A 23 -10.86 9.37 1.40
C THR A 23 -11.01 7.86 1.58
N LYS A 24 -11.74 7.21 0.67
CA LYS A 24 -11.95 5.75 0.70
C LYS A 24 -10.69 5.03 0.22
N PRO A 25 -10.39 3.83 0.77
CA PRO A 25 -9.30 2.98 0.28
C PRO A 25 -9.37 2.78 -1.23
N VAL A 26 -8.20 2.57 -1.84
CA VAL A 26 -8.08 2.26 -3.27
C VAL A 26 -8.45 0.80 -3.49
N THR A 27 -9.38 0.52 -4.39
CA THR A 27 -9.76 -0.85 -4.75
C THR A 27 -8.86 -1.44 -5.83
N THR A 28 -8.81 -2.77 -5.95
CA THR A 28 -8.13 -3.47 -7.05
C THR A 28 -8.54 -2.97 -8.44
N LYS A 29 -9.83 -2.65 -8.62
CA LYS A 29 -10.35 -2.10 -9.89
C LYS A 29 -9.80 -0.71 -10.18
N GLU A 30 -9.78 0.17 -9.19
CA GLU A 30 -9.19 1.51 -9.34
C GLU A 30 -7.68 1.43 -9.58
N ALA A 31 -6.97 0.61 -8.80
CA ALA A 31 -5.54 0.41 -8.88
C ALA A 31 -5.06 -0.12 -10.24
N SER A 32 -5.91 -0.81 -10.99
CA SER A 32 -5.57 -1.36 -12.32
C SER A 32 -5.96 -0.47 -13.50
N SER A 33 -6.94 0.43 -13.32
CA SER A 33 -7.58 1.15 -14.44
C SER A 33 -7.19 2.63 -14.56
N THR A 34 -6.81 3.28 -13.45
CA THR A 34 -6.50 4.71 -13.44
C THR A 34 -5.32 5.02 -12.54
N VAL A 35 -4.58 6.08 -12.84
CA VAL A 35 -3.57 6.61 -11.92
C VAL A 35 -4.29 7.21 -10.72
N VAL A 36 -3.89 6.79 -9.52
CA VAL A 36 -4.48 7.22 -8.26
C VAL A 36 -3.53 8.16 -7.54
N GLY A 37 -4.05 9.30 -7.08
CA GLY A 37 -3.27 10.29 -6.34
C GLY A 37 -2.79 9.77 -4.97
N SER A 38 -1.65 10.27 -4.51
CA SER A 38 -1.01 9.84 -3.25
C SER A 38 -1.94 9.95 -2.03
N GLY A 39 -2.79 10.98 -1.96
CA GLY A 39 -3.76 11.13 -0.86
C GLY A 39 -4.78 9.99 -0.77
N ARG A 40 -5.21 9.41 -1.90
CA ARG A 40 -6.09 8.24 -1.94
C ARG A 40 -5.32 6.96 -1.59
N ILE A 41 -4.07 6.82 -2.02
CA ILE A 41 -3.24 5.68 -1.65
C ILE A 41 -3.00 5.63 -0.13
N LYS A 42 -2.83 6.79 0.52
CA LYS A 42 -2.70 6.91 1.98
C LYS A 42 -3.92 6.44 2.77
N SER A 43 -5.11 6.41 2.17
CA SER A 43 -6.30 5.81 2.82
C SER A 43 -6.32 4.28 2.78
N GLY A 44 -5.26 3.65 2.30
CA GLY A 44 -5.10 2.20 2.25
C GLY A 44 -5.50 1.58 0.92
N TYR A 45 -5.25 0.29 0.81
CA TYR A 45 -5.53 -0.54 -0.35
C TYR A 45 -6.50 -1.67 0.01
N GLN A 46 -7.70 -1.62 -0.53
CA GLN A 46 -8.67 -2.71 -0.43
C GLN A 46 -8.26 -3.82 -1.40
N THR A 47 -7.82 -4.93 -0.83
CA THR A 47 -7.42 -6.13 -1.58
C THR A 47 -8.64 -6.81 -2.22
N SER A 48 -8.38 -7.85 -3.03
CA SER A 48 -9.43 -8.72 -3.57
C SER A 48 -10.20 -9.49 -2.50
N ILE A 49 -9.68 -9.58 -1.27
CA ILE A 49 -10.36 -10.22 -0.13
C ILE A 49 -11.23 -9.20 0.58
N GLN A 50 -12.54 -9.45 0.61
CA GLN A 50 -13.53 -8.51 1.13
C GLN A 50 -13.23 -8.11 2.58
N GLY A 51 -13.17 -6.80 2.84
CA GLY A 51 -12.96 -6.24 4.17
C GLY A 51 -11.48 -6.13 4.59
N TRP A 52 -10.56 -6.73 3.83
CA TRP A 52 -9.14 -6.58 4.11
C TRP A 52 -8.54 -5.38 3.37
N VAL A 53 -8.25 -4.33 4.14
CA VAL A 53 -7.57 -3.12 3.69
C VAL A 53 -6.15 -3.10 4.27
N ILE A 54 -5.16 -2.98 3.40
CA ILE A 54 -3.75 -2.83 3.78
C ILE A 54 -3.39 -1.35 3.88
N HIS A 55 -2.72 -0.95 4.95
CA HIS A 55 -2.22 0.40 5.19
C HIS A 55 -0.70 0.43 5.33
N GLU A 56 -0.11 1.62 5.15
CA GLU A 56 1.26 1.87 5.57
C GLU A 56 1.37 1.68 7.10
N GLY A 57 2.41 0.97 7.54
CA GLY A 57 2.63 0.56 8.92
C GLY A 57 2.08 -0.82 9.28
N ASP A 58 1.23 -1.42 8.43
CA ASP A 58 0.68 -2.76 8.71
C ASP A 58 1.79 -3.83 8.71
N VAL A 59 1.58 -4.86 9.54
CA VAL A 59 2.43 -6.04 9.58
C VAL A 59 1.77 -7.15 8.76
N LEU A 60 2.46 -7.62 7.73
CA LEU A 60 2.03 -8.72 6.88
C LEU A 60 2.82 -9.98 7.19
N GLU A 61 2.19 -11.15 7.06
CA GLU A 61 2.86 -12.45 7.17
C GLU A 61 3.21 -12.96 5.77
N LEU A 62 4.47 -13.36 5.59
CA LEU A 62 4.93 -14.00 4.37
C LEU A 62 4.57 -15.48 4.38
N GLY A 63 3.91 -15.94 3.33
CA GLY A 63 3.52 -17.32 3.13
C GLY A 63 4.60 -18.12 2.42
N LYS A 64 4.22 -18.84 1.37
CA LYS A 64 5.13 -19.70 0.59
C LYS A 64 5.86 -18.90 -0.48
N ALA A 65 7.07 -19.31 -0.83
CA ALA A 65 7.75 -18.80 -2.03
C ALA A 65 7.23 -19.53 -3.27
N SER A 66 6.59 -18.82 -4.22
CA SER A 66 5.85 -19.44 -5.33
C SER A 66 6.66 -19.60 -6.63
N GLY A 67 7.86 -19.03 -6.70
CA GLY A 67 8.70 -19.04 -7.89
C GLY A 67 9.57 -20.30 -8.06
N PRO A 68 10.15 -20.48 -9.27
CA PRO A 68 11.13 -21.53 -9.52
C PRO A 68 12.35 -21.31 -8.62
N SER A 69 12.92 -22.39 -8.06
CA SER A 69 14.00 -22.35 -7.05
C SER A 69 13.58 -21.83 -5.67
N ALA A 70 12.29 -21.91 -5.32
CA ALA A 70 11.75 -21.53 -4.00
C ALA A 70 12.00 -20.06 -3.63
N GLN A 71 12.07 -19.15 -4.62
CA GLN A 71 12.07 -17.71 -4.38
C GLN A 71 10.66 -17.13 -4.48
N PHE A 72 10.43 -15.97 -3.89
CA PHE A 72 9.17 -15.25 -4.04
C PHE A 72 9.10 -14.65 -5.46
N ALA A 73 8.08 -14.99 -6.25
CA ALA A 73 7.91 -14.54 -7.62
C ALA A 73 7.37 -13.10 -7.70
N PHE A 74 6.67 -12.63 -6.67
CA PHE A 74 5.99 -11.34 -6.66
C PHE A 74 6.52 -10.37 -5.60
N ILE A 75 7.56 -10.78 -4.87
CA ILE A 75 8.30 -9.96 -3.91
C ILE A 75 9.78 -9.93 -4.31
N TYR A 76 10.30 -8.74 -4.62
CA TYR A 76 11.63 -8.56 -5.21
C TYR A 76 12.31 -7.28 -4.69
N GLU A 77 13.62 -7.20 -4.75
CA GLU A 77 14.37 -6.00 -4.35
C GLU A 77 13.94 -4.80 -5.21
N ASN A 78 13.87 -3.62 -4.59
CA ASN A 78 13.43 -2.42 -5.26
C ASN A 78 14.32 -2.12 -6.49
N PRO A 79 13.76 -2.00 -7.71
CA PRO A 79 14.54 -1.77 -8.92
C PRO A 79 15.31 -0.43 -8.94
N THR A 80 14.99 0.50 -8.04
CA THR A 80 15.76 1.76 -7.87
C THR A 80 16.99 1.62 -6.95
N LYS A 81 17.06 0.57 -6.12
CA LYS A 81 18.22 0.25 -5.27
C LYS A 81 19.12 -0.81 -5.85
N ALA A 82 18.56 -1.78 -6.58
CA ALA A 82 19.37 -2.63 -7.43
C ALA A 82 19.93 -1.73 -8.53
N GLN A 83 21.25 -1.52 -8.56
CA GLN A 83 21.91 -1.22 -9.83
C GLN A 83 21.39 -2.28 -10.80
N SER A 84 20.46 -1.88 -11.66
CA SER A 84 19.60 -2.84 -12.32
C SER A 84 20.49 -3.59 -13.29
N ASP A 85 20.93 -4.80 -12.92
CA ASP A 85 21.64 -5.63 -13.86
C ASP A 85 20.65 -5.90 -14.99
N TYR A 86 21.00 -5.53 -16.21
CA TYR A 86 20.18 -5.82 -17.38
C TYR A 86 20.71 -7.10 -18.01
N LEU A 87 19.84 -8.09 -18.20
CA LEU A 87 20.11 -9.23 -19.09
C LEU A 87 19.21 -9.08 -20.31
N ASP A 88 19.81 -8.94 -21.49
CA ASP A 88 19.10 -8.76 -22.78
C ASP A 88 18.07 -7.62 -22.77
N GLY A 89 18.40 -6.49 -22.12
CA GLY A 89 17.54 -5.31 -22.05
C GLY A 89 16.35 -5.44 -21.10
N LYS A 90 16.29 -6.51 -20.29
CA LYS A 90 15.31 -6.68 -19.21
C LYS A 90 15.97 -6.43 -17.87
N ALA A 91 15.31 -5.65 -17.02
CA ALA A 91 15.76 -5.48 -15.63
C ALA A 91 15.76 -6.85 -14.93
N LEU A 92 16.91 -7.25 -14.38
CA LEU A 92 17.01 -8.38 -13.48
C LEU A 92 16.43 -7.94 -12.13
N TYR A 93 15.36 -8.63 -11.73
CA TYR A 93 14.81 -8.49 -10.39
C TYR A 93 15.49 -9.51 -9.49
N SER A 94 16.13 -9.04 -8.42
CA SER A 94 16.56 -9.92 -7.33
C SER A 94 15.34 -10.30 -6.50
N TYR A 95 14.85 -11.52 -6.64
CA TYR A 95 13.68 -12.00 -5.91
C TYR A 95 13.99 -12.22 -4.43
N MET A 96 12.98 -12.03 -3.57
CA MET A 96 13.10 -12.34 -2.15
C MET A 96 13.38 -13.83 -1.97
N LYS A 97 14.34 -14.15 -1.08
CA LYS A 97 14.86 -15.50 -0.86
C LYS A 97 13.89 -16.36 -0.01
N PRO A 98 13.91 -17.70 -0.13
CA PRO A 98 13.04 -18.60 0.65
C PRO A 98 13.17 -18.45 2.17
N LYS A 99 14.31 -17.95 2.68
CA LYS A 99 14.56 -17.79 4.12
C LYS A 99 13.55 -16.88 4.84
N TYR A 100 12.74 -16.12 4.10
CA TYR A 100 11.71 -15.23 4.65
C TYR A 100 10.32 -15.86 4.75
N VAL A 101 10.13 -17.10 4.30
CA VAL A 101 8.88 -17.85 4.48
C VAL A 101 8.49 -17.89 5.96
N GLY A 102 7.22 -17.57 6.27
CA GLY A 102 6.68 -17.50 7.63
C GLY A 102 7.17 -16.31 8.46
N LYS A 103 7.88 -15.35 7.87
CA LYS A 103 8.33 -14.13 8.56
C LYS A 103 7.31 -13.01 8.42
N SER A 104 7.32 -12.11 9.41
CA SER A 104 6.54 -10.87 9.35
C SER A 104 7.35 -9.75 8.71
N VAL A 105 6.66 -8.89 7.96
CA VAL A 105 7.23 -7.72 7.28
C VAL A 105 6.33 -6.52 7.50
N VAL A 106 6.92 -5.32 7.50
CA VAL A 106 6.16 -4.08 7.69
C VAL A 106 5.94 -3.39 6.36
N VAL A 107 4.70 -2.97 6.08
CA VAL A 107 4.40 -2.12 4.92
C VAL A 107 4.99 -0.74 5.16
N GLY A 108 6.09 -0.42 4.48
CA GLY A 108 6.71 0.91 4.57
C GLY A 108 5.95 1.96 3.77
N LYS A 109 5.58 1.62 2.54
CA LYS A 109 4.94 2.54 1.60
C LYS A 109 4.02 1.83 0.63
N LEU A 110 2.89 2.42 0.31
CA LEU A 110 2.04 1.98 -0.79
C LEU A 110 2.27 2.87 -2.02
N THR A 111 2.42 2.25 -3.18
CA THR A 111 2.65 2.94 -4.45
C THR A 111 1.92 2.25 -5.58
N GLN A 112 1.56 3.00 -6.61
CA GLN A 112 1.10 2.43 -7.85
C GLN A 112 2.27 2.34 -8.84
N SER A 113 2.42 1.20 -9.51
CA SER A 113 3.48 0.96 -10.48
C SER A 113 2.90 0.40 -11.79
N GLY A 114 3.70 0.46 -12.86
CA GLY A 114 3.32 -0.01 -14.20
C GLY A 114 2.99 1.12 -15.19
N ALA A 115 2.62 0.71 -16.39
CA ALA A 115 2.19 1.62 -17.46
C ALA A 115 0.72 1.37 -17.78
N ARG A 116 -0.05 2.43 -18.04
CA ARG A 116 -1.49 2.33 -18.31
C ARG A 116 -1.84 1.33 -19.43
N ARG A 117 -0.97 1.20 -20.44
CA ARG A 117 -1.11 0.23 -21.55
C ARG A 117 -0.97 -1.24 -21.15
N TYR A 118 -0.38 -1.52 -20.00
CA TYR A 118 -0.12 -2.87 -19.47
C TYR A 118 -0.81 -3.11 -18.13
N LEU A 119 -1.82 -2.29 -17.81
CA LEU A 119 -2.47 -2.19 -16.50
C LEU A 119 -1.51 -1.67 -15.41
N LEU A 120 -2.09 -0.89 -14.51
CA LEU A 120 -1.41 -0.43 -13.32
C LEU A 120 -1.54 -1.50 -12.22
N LYS A 121 -0.66 -1.48 -11.24
CA LYS A 121 -0.69 -2.40 -10.10
C LYS A 121 -0.39 -1.69 -8.80
N MET A 122 -0.98 -2.18 -7.70
CA MET A 122 -0.63 -1.71 -6.38
C MET A 122 0.59 -2.47 -5.86
N CYS A 123 1.59 -1.71 -5.44
CA CYS A 123 2.83 -2.23 -4.88
C CYS A 123 3.02 -1.73 -3.45
N ALA A 124 3.56 -2.61 -2.60
CA ALA A 124 4.01 -2.26 -1.26
C ALA A 124 5.54 -2.33 -1.17
N GLU A 125 6.17 -1.32 -0.60
CA GLU A 125 7.51 -1.47 -0.05
C GLU A 125 7.40 -2.21 1.28
N LEU A 126 8.09 -3.34 1.40
CA LEU A 126 8.10 -4.22 2.56
C LEU A 126 9.46 -4.10 3.25
N ASN A 127 9.43 -3.65 4.49
CA ASN A 127 10.61 -3.58 5.35
C ASN A 127 10.77 -4.90 6.10
N VAL A 128 11.93 -5.52 5.96
CA VAL A 128 12.31 -6.74 6.66
C VAL A 128 13.45 -6.41 7.62
N ASN A 129 13.22 -6.67 8.92
CA ASN A 129 14.18 -6.43 9.99
C ASN A 129 14.84 -5.04 9.95
N ASN A 130 14.09 -4.00 9.54
CA ASN A 130 14.55 -2.61 9.41
C ASN A 130 15.76 -2.36 8.48
N THR A 131 16.19 -3.35 7.71
CA THR A 131 17.46 -3.27 6.95
C THR A 131 17.26 -3.55 5.46
N GLU A 132 16.38 -4.50 5.13
CA GLU A 132 16.14 -4.92 3.75
C GLU A 132 14.77 -4.40 3.30
N ILE A 133 14.73 -3.80 2.11
CA ILE A 133 13.49 -3.23 1.52
C ILE A 133 13.20 -3.97 0.22
N PHE A 134 12.03 -4.60 0.18
CA PHE A 134 11.53 -5.28 -1.01
C PHE A 134 10.29 -4.57 -1.54
N CYS A 135 9.98 -4.74 -2.81
CA CYS A 135 8.73 -4.35 -3.42
C CYS A 135 7.89 -5.60 -3.66
N ALA A 136 6.62 -5.55 -3.25
CA ALA A 136 5.65 -6.60 -3.51
C ALA A 136 4.55 -6.11 -4.44
N ASP A 137 4.21 -6.92 -5.44
CA ASP A 137 3.00 -6.80 -6.23
C ASP A 137 1.83 -7.40 -5.43
N LEU A 138 1.02 -6.57 -4.77
CA LEU A 138 0.15 -7.03 -3.68
C LEU A 138 -0.88 -8.06 -4.14
N ASP A 139 -1.58 -7.83 -5.25
CA ASP A 139 -2.63 -8.74 -5.71
C ASP A 139 -2.06 -10.10 -6.10
N ASN A 140 -0.95 -10.10 -6.84
CA ASN A 140 -0.30 -11.33 -7.27
C ASN A 140 0.36 -12.07 -6.09
N ALA A 141 0.97 -11.35 -5.15
CA ALA A 141 1.56 -11.94 -3.95
C ALA A 141 0.50 -12.54 -3.02
N ILE A 142 -0.66 -11.89 -2.86
CA ILE A 142 -1.79 -12.44 -2.09
C ILE A 142 -2.36 -13.67 -2.80
N ALA A 143 -2.66 -13.56 -4.10
CA ALA A 143 -3.26 -14.66 -4.87
C ALA A 143 -2.37 -15.90 -4.95
N SER A 144 -1.04 -15.72 -4.99
CA SER A 144 -0.06 -16.81 -4.98
C SER A 144 0.19 -17.41 -3.60
N GLY A 145 -0.29 -16.78 -2.52
CA GLY A 145 -0.02 -17.17 -1.14
C GLY A 145 1.38 -16.79 -0.66
N GLU A 146 2.03 -15.83 -1.32
CA GLU A 146 3.29 -15.22 -0.88
C GLU A 146 3.08 -14.21 0.25
N ILE A 147 1.94 -13.53 0.26
CA ILE A 147 1.45 -12.75 1.40
C ILE A 147 0.19 -13.43 1.91
N LEU A 148 0.17 -13.76 3.20
CA LEU A 148 -0.98 -14.37 3.83
C LEU A 148 -1.93 -13.28 4.35
N PRO A 149 -3.25 -13.42 4.10
CA PRO A 149 -4.24 -12.60 4.77
C PRO A 149 -4.12 -12.76 6.30
N PRO A 150 -4.50 -11.76 7.09
CA PRO A 150 -4.69 -11.95 8.53
C PRO A 150 -5.66 -13.11 8.82
N PRO A 151 -5.52 -13.84 9.94
CA PRO A 151 -6.32 -15.04 10.23
C PRO A 151 -7.85 -14.86 10.09
N GLN A 152 -8.38 -13.68 10.37
CA GLN A 152 -9.81 -13.36 10.23
C GLN A 152 -10.29 -13.24 8.77
N PHE A 153 -9.37 -13.25 7.81
CA PHE A 153 -9.60 -13.16 6.36
C PHE A 153 -9.05 -14.37 5.59
N ARG A 154 -8.66 -15.45 6.29
CA ARG A 154 -8.17 -16.71 5.69
C ARG A 154 -9.29 -17.69 5.44
#